data_AF-A0A8H7QHI7-F1
#
_entry.id   AF-A0A8H7QHI7-F1
#
_cell.length_a   1.000
_cell.length_b   1.000
_cell.length_c   1.000
_cell.angle_alpha   90.00
_cell.angle_beta   90.00
_cell.angle_gamma   90.00
#
_symmetry.space_group_name_H-M   'P 1'
#
loop_
_entity.id
_entity.type
_entity.pdbx_description
1 polymer ?
#
loop_
_entity_poly.entity_id
_entity_poly.type
_entity_poly.pdbx_seq_one_letter_code
_entity_poly.pdbx_strand_id
1 'polypeptide(L)'
;MQDNSARSRRRSSHRRSLTSGSIATVTSTSSTEASSSAAPSTPSVPIQPNTDPDHTQLPAFSLPILPPFRYTDQISSALVIDFTNSYEQHCKDMFHLISTNQVQSIRNLMHSFYRELPERFIHLIQIVPEIIEIMWKWDCVLYDTIISRFLPTINHPLAQEMVNSLRYFTREIRDYVESSLIHYPTNLVQKKTDVARIFSAKFRRQLSLNFAAQSAANILNHQQLVNAMCHDWNNFDVDGILDQTLWVCDCNTQQIQHILRTEVYQLLNNKPNIENWMFWLGTLIEKYLKSYTPVSITIYQTSINEANIYLSKCKQFLLKWNFYTALVMKDLAVQNSPSFSSFHTLRLFLDDYILYLVEENISQVNYNMMQRQHPIHNGGGGEASTSSSNSASFSHLSNQD
;
A
#
# COMPACT_ATOMS: atom_id res chain seq x y z
N MET A 1 -39.15 46.01 42.75
CA MET A 1 -38.95 46.93 41.62
C MET A 1 -38.51 46.07 40.46
N GLN A 2 -39.51 45.52 39.76
CA GLN A 2 -40.02 46.03 38.47
C GLN A 2 -39.15 45.55 37.31
N ASP A 3 -39.66 45.10 36.18
CA ASP A 3 -40.92 44.46 35.80
C ASP A 3 -40.76 44.13 34.31
N ASN A 4 -41.57 43.20 33.82
CA ASN A 4 -42.00 43.02 32.42
C ASN A 4 -41.00 42.47 31.38
N SER A 5 -41.19 41.25 30.87
CA SER A 5 -42.32 40.72 30.05
C SER A 5 -42.31 41.33 28.62
N ALA A 6 -42.57 40.62 27.51
CA ALA A 6 -43.42 39.45 27.32
C ALA A 6 -43.23 38.77 25.94
N ARG A 7 -43.65 37.49 25.90
CA ARG A 7 -44.53 36.80 24.90
C ARG A 7 -44.05 36.65 23.44
N SER A 8 -43.88 35.42 22.94
CA SER A 8 -44.89 34.37 22.60
C SER A 8 -45.39 34.45 21.15
N ARG A 9 -45.21 33.35 20.41
CA ARG A 9 -46.24 32.81 19.50
C ARG A 9 -45.99 31.33 19.19
N ARG A 10 -46.81 30.48 19.82
CA ARG A 10 -47.19 29.15 19.33
C ARG A 10 -48.00 29.29 18.03
N ARG A 11 -47.88 28.33 17.11
CA ARG A 11 -49.01 27.88 16.28
C ARG A 11 -48.87 26.39 15.96
N SER A 12 -49.95 25.68 16.25
CA SER A 12 -50.19 24.26 16.04
C SER A 12 -50.95 24.00 14.74
N SER A 13 -50.86 22.74 14.30
CA SER A 13 -51.82 21.94 13.51
C SER A 13 -52.09 22.32 12.04
N HIS A 14 -51.91 21.35 11.13
CA HIS A 14 -53.05 20.73 10.45
C HIS A 14 -52.70 19.39 9.76
N ARG A 15 -53.64 18.48 9.95
CA ARG A 15 -53.81 17.10 9.48
C ARG A 15 -54.25 17.10 8.00
N ARG A 16 -53.86 16.10 7.21
CA ARG A 16 -54.70 15.52 6.13
C ARG A 16 -54.16 14.15 5.69
N SER A 17 -54.99 13.13 5.93
CA SER A 17 -55.00 11.85 5.23
C SER A 17 -55.64 11.99 3.84
N LEU A 18 -55.45 10.98 2.99
CA LEU A 18 -56.38 10.35 2.01
C LEU A 18 -55.48 9.52 1.05
N THR A 19 -55.34 8.21 1.23
CA THR A 19 -56.18 7.11 0.70
C THR A 19 -56.28 7.02 -0.82
N SER A 20 -55.96 5.81 -1.31
CA SER A 20 -56.71 5.01 -2.30
C SER A 20 -55.99 4.74 -3.63
N GLY A 21 -55.93 3.45 -3.99
CA GLY A 21 -55.39 2.96 -5.26
C GLY A 21 -55.12 1.45 -5.24
N SER A 22 -56.17 0.67 -5.06
CA SER A 22 -56.21 -0.80 -4.98
C SER A 22 -55.87 -1.54 -6.29
N ILE A 23 -55.23 -2.72 -6.11
CA ILE A 23 -55.53 -4.05 -6.68
C ILE A 23 -55.49 -4.24 -8.21
N ALA A 24 -54.63 -5.17 -8.67
CA ALA A 24 -55.01 -6.29 -9.54
C ALA A 24 -53.97 -7.43 -9.53
N THR A 25 -54.41 -8.59 -9.06
CA THR A 25 -53.79 -9.91 -9.22
C THR A 25 -54.28 -10.53 -10.54
N VAL A 26 -53.47 -11.33 -11.25
CA VAL A 26 -53.81 -12.64 -11.87
C VAL A 26 -52.64 -13.20 -12.73
N THR A 27 -52.01 -14.24 -12.17
CA THR A 27 -51.63 -15.55 -12.73
C THR A 27 -51.16 -15.77 -14.19
N SER A 28 -49.89 -16.20 -14.30
CA SER A 28 -49.32 -17.37 -15.02
C SER A 28 -49.66 -17.68 -16.49
N THR A 29 -48.63 -17.73 -17.36
CA THR A 29 -48.05 -18.98 -17.92
C THR A 29 -46.77 -18.70 -18.74
N SER A 30 -45.82 -19.65 -18.64
CA SER A 30 -44.60 -19.94 -19.42
C SER A 30 -44.68 -19.63 -20.92
N SER A 31 -43.62 -19.25 -21.65
CA SER A 31 -42.36 -20.01 -21.85
C SER A 31 -41.27 -19.22 -22.60
N THR A 32 -40.01 -19.56 -22.29
CA THR A 32 -38.79 -19.55 -23.14
C THR A 32 -38.33 -18.25 -23.82
N GLU A 33 -37.28 -17.63 -23.26
CA GLU A 33 -36.00 -17.41 -23.96
C GLU A 33 -34.92 -16.97 -22.95
N ALA A 34 -33.98 -17.87 -22.68
CA ALA A 34 -32.82 -17.63 -21.84
C ALA A 34 -31.73 -16.97 -22.69
N SER A 35 -31.35 -15.74 -22.37
CA SER A 35 -30.11 -15.11 -22.84
C SER A 35 -29.23 -14.82 -21.63
N SER A 36 -28.41 -15.81 -21.30
CA SER A 36 -27.26 -15.69 -20.41
C SER A 36 -26.22 -14.78 -21.04
N SER A 37 -26.11 -13.54 -20.55
CA SER A 37 -24.90 -12.73 -20.72
C SER A 37 -24.16 -12.69 -19.40
N ALA A 38 -23.12 -13.53 -19.32
CA ALA A 38 -22.19 -13.59 -18.24
C ALA A 38 -21.48 -12.24 -18.09
N ALA A 39 -21.59 -11.64 -16.90
CA ALA A 39 -20.77 -10.52 -16.49
C ALA A 39 -19.28 -10.93 -16.50
N PRO A 40 -18.35 -10.03 -16.85
CA PRO A 40 -16.93 -10.35 -16.84
C PRO A 40 -16.48 -10.59 -15.41
N SER A 41 -15.97 -11.79 -15.22
CA SER A 41 -15.37 -12.35 -14.03
C SER A 41 -14.35 -11.40 -13.40
N THR A 42 -14.52 -11.12 -12.12
CA THR A 42 -13.38 -11.04 -11.21
C THR A 42 -12.63 -12.37 -11.24
N PRO A 43 -11.31 -12.37 -11.45
CA PRO A 43 -10.43 -13.10 -10.53
C PRO A 43 -9.16 -12.28 -10.20
N SER A 44 -8.52 -12.45 -9.03
CA SER A 44 -8.10 -13.78 -8.54
C SER A 44 -8.10 -13.93 -7.02
N VAL A 45 -8.57 -15.12 -6.64
CA VAL A 45 -8.53 -15.79 -5.33
C VAL A 45 -7.17 -16.55 -5.20
N PRO A 46 -6.96 -17.50 -4.26
CA PRO A 46 -5.67 -17.78 -3.63
C PRO A 46 -4.75 -18.62 -4.53
N ILE A 47 -3.46 -18.56 -4.26
CA ILE A 47 -2.42 -19.31 -4.96
C ILE A 47 -2.67 -20.82 -4.80
N GLN A 48 -2.87 -21.55 -5.91
CA GLN A 48 -2.56 -22.98 -6.01
C GLN A 48 -1.06 -23.14 -6.36
N PRO A 49 -0.39 -24.20 -5.88
CA PRO A 49 1.07 -24.24 -5.75
C PRO A 49 1.72 -24.51 -7.10
N ASN A 50 2.17 -23.45 -7.78
CA ASN A 50 3.20 -23.54 -8.81
C ASN A 50 4.27 -22.51 -8.46
N THR A 51 5.31 -23.01 -7.80
CA THR A 51 6.50 -22.31 -7.32
C THR A 51 6.17 -20.98 -6.65
N ASP A 52 5.88 -21.03 -5.33
CA ASP A 52 6.12 -19.88 -4.47
C ASP A 52 7.49 -19.30 -4.86
N PRO A 53 7.61 -17.98 -5.15
CA PRO A 53 8.92 -17.37 -5.20
C PRO A 53 9.55 -17.70 -3.86
N ASP A 54 10.66 -18.43 -3.87
CA ASP A 54 11.29 -18.89 -2.65
C ASP A 54 11.86 -17.66 -1.93
N HIS A 55 11.01 -17.00 -1.14
CA HIS A 55 11.34 -15.78 -0.41
C HIS A 55 12.43 -16.03 0.64
N THR A 56 12.88 -17.28 0.81
CA THR A 56 14.04 -17.64 1.62
C THR A 56 15.38 -17.34 0.94
N GLN A 57 15.40 -16.96 -0.34
CA GLN A 57 16.62 -16.67 -1.09
C GLN A 57 16.52 -15.36 -1.88
N LEU A 58 17.64 -14.66 -2.02
CA LEU A 58 17.72 -13.53 -2.95
C LEU A 58 17.64 -14.02 -4.40
N PRO A 59 16.92 -13.31 -5.28
CA PRO A 59 17.01 -13.57 -6.71
C PRO A 59 18.43 -13.28 -7.23
N ALA A 60 18.83 -13.99 -8.28
CA ALA A 60 20.11 -13.80 -8.93
C ALA A 60 20.24 -12.36 -9.48
N PHE A 61 21.43 -11.78 -9.35
CA PHE A 61 21.67 -10.41 -9.76
C PHE A 61 21.88 -10.32 -11.28
N SER A 62 21.19 -9.36 -11.90
CA SER A 62 21.37 -9.08 -13.32
C SER A 62 22.72 -8.41 -13.56
N LEU A 63 23.43 -8.82 -14.63
CA LEU A 63 24.72 -8.25 -14.98
C LEU A 63 24.57 -6.76 -15.40
N PRO A 64 25.55 -5.91 -15.08
CA PRO A 64 25.55 -4.51 -15.50
C PRO A 64 25.58 -4.39 -17.02
N ILE A 65 24.67 -3.60 -17.60
CA ILE A 65 24.67 -3.30 -19.03
C ILE A 65 25.65 -2.16 -19.28
N LEU A 66 26.80 -2.46 -19.89
CA LEU A 66 27.83 -1.49 -20.22
C LEU A 66 27.72 -1.08 -21.70
N PRO A 67 27.61 0.23 -22.03
CA PRO A 67 27.64 0.69 -23.41
C PRO A 67 28.97 0.33 -24.09
N PRO A 68 28.97 -0.47 -25.18
CA PRO A 68 30.19 -1.04 -25.76
C PRO A 68 31.17 0.02 -26.28
N PHE A 69 30.67 1.18 -26.71
CA PHE A 69 31.48 2.27 -27.26
C PHE A 69 32.19 3.13 -26.20
N ARG A 70 31.83 2.99 -24.92
CA ARG A 70 32.33 3.88 -23.86
C ARG A 70 33.60 3.33 -23.18
N TYR A 71 33.80 2.01 -23.21
CA TYR A 71 34.80 1.33 -22.37
C TYR A 71 35.69 0.35 -23.15
N THR A 72 35.69 0.44 -24.48
CA THR A 72 36.42 -0.47 -25.37
C THR A 72 37.87 -0.65 -24.91
N ASP A 73 38.27 -1.90 -24.70
CA ASP A 73 39.61 -2.39 -24.32
C ASP A 73 40.14 -2.08 -22.90
N GLN A 74 39.40 -1.37 -22.03
CA GLN A 74 39.86 -1.06 -20.66
C GLN A 74 39.21 -1.92 -19.56
N ILE A 75 38.01 -2.46 -19.80
CA ILE A 75 37.26 -3.23 -18.81
C ILE A 75 36.92 -4.61 -19.37
N SER A 76 37.47 -5.65 -18.75
CA SER A 76 37.17 -7.04 -19.09
C SER A 76 35.77 -7.44 -18.63
N SER A 77 35.02 -8.17 -19.45
CA SER A 77 33.73 -8.77 -19.05
C SER A 77 33.87 -9.68 -17.83
N ALA A 78 35.00 -10.40 -17.71
CA ALA A 78 35.29 -11.24 -16.56
C ALA A 78 35.38 -10.42 -15.26
N LEU A 79 35.98 -9.22 -15.32
CA LEU A 79 36.09 -8.32 -14.15
C LEU A 79 34.70 -7.91 -13.63
N VAL A 80 33.78 -7.61 -14.55
CA VAL A 80 32.40 -7.20 -14.23
C VAL A 80 31.61 -8.36 -13.62
N ILE A 81 31.79 -9.58 -14.16
CA ILE A 81 31.18 -10.80 -13.62
C ILE A 81 31.72 -11.08 -12.21
N ASP A 82 33.04 -11.03 -12.02
CA ASP A 82 33.67 -11.26 -10.71
C ASP A 82 33.19 -10.25 -9.66
N PHE A 83 33.09 -8.97 -10.05
CA PHE A 83 32.53 -7.93 -9.19
C PHE A 83 31.06 -8.22 -8.84
N THR A 84 30.25 -8.57 -9.84
CA THR A 84 28.83 -8.90 -9.65
C THR A 84 28.66 -10.06 -8.66
N ASN A 85 29.42 -11.13 -8.84
CA ASN A 85 29.40 -12.29 -7.95
C ASN A 85 29.83 -11.92 -6.51
N SER A 86 30.86 -11.08 -6.38
CA SER A 86 31.33 -10.60 -5.06
C SER A 86 30.26 -9.77 -4.35
N TYR A 87 29.59 -8.88 -5.08
CA TYR A 87 28.52 -8.05 -4.53
C TYR A 87 27.26 -8.86 -4.22
N GLU A 88 26.91 -9.82 -5.08
CA GLU A 88 25.80 -10.75 -4.85
C GLU A 88 26.02 -11.56 -3.56
N GLN A 89 27.25 -12.06 -3.34
CA GLN A 89 27.58 -12.76 -2.10
C GLN A 89 27.43 -11.85 -0.87
N HIS A 90 27.89 -10.60 -0.96
CA HIS A 90 27.71 -9.62 0.12
C HIS A 90 26.24 -9.41 0.49
N CYS A 91 25.36 -9.27 -0.52
CA CYS A 91 23.92 -9.14 -0.30
C CYS A 91 23.29 -10.40 0.31
N LYS A 92 23.72 -11.60 -0.13
CA LYS A 92 23.30 -12.89 0.45
C LYS A 92 23.71 -13.02 1.91
N ASP A 93 24.94 -12.65 2.24
CA ASP A 93 25.43 -12.69 3.63
C ASP A 93 24.64 -11.72 4.51
N MET A 94 24.35 -10.50 4.02
CA MET A 94 23.54 -9.53 4.77
C MET A 94 22.12 -10.07 5.01
N PHE A 95 21.47 -10.62 3.98
CA PHE A 95 20.14 -11.20 4.12
C PHE A 95 20.12 -12.41 5.05
N HIS A 96 21.15 -13.25 5.02
CA HIS A 96 21.30 -14.38 5.93
C HIS A 96 21.42 -13.90 7.39
N LEU A 97 22.24 -12.88 7.67
CA LEU A 97 22.37 -12.31 9.01
C LEU A 97 21.03 -11.75 9.53
N ILE A 98 20.28 -11.05 8.68
CA ILE A 98 18.95 -10.54 9.05
C ILE A 98 17.98 -11.70 9.31
N SER A 99 17.96 -12.70 8.42
CA SER A 99 17.10 -13.89 8.52
C SER A 99 17.38 -14.73 9.76
N THR A 100 18.63 -14.77 10.21
CA THR A 100 19.06 -15.51 11.41
C THR A 100 19.06 -14.66 12.69
N ASN A 101 18.47 -13.46 12.65
CA ASN A 101 18.37 -12.53 13.78
C ASN A 101 19.71 -12.00 14.31
N GLN A 102 20.76 -11.96 13.48
CA GLN A 102 22.11 -11.52 13.84
C GLN A 102 22.42 -10.11 13.29
N VAL A 103 21.47 -9.18 13.44
CA VAL A 103 21.54 -7.83 12.86
C VAL A 103 22.72 -6.98 13.39
N GLN A 104 23.26 -7.31 14.56
CA GLN A 104 24.39 -6.62 15.16
C GLN A 104 25.68 -6.80 14.34
N SER A 105 25.80 -7.92 13.61
CA SER A 105 26.98 -8.23 12.80
C SER A 105 27.01 -7.51 11.45
N ILE A 106 25.90 -6.92 11.01
CA ILE A 106 25.76 -6.28 9.69
C ILE A 106 26.74 -5.14 9.51
N ARG A 107 26.95 -4.33 10.56
CA ARG A 107 27.92 -3.24 10.53
C ARG A 107 29.32 -3.75 10.17
N ASN A 108 29.76 -4.81 10.83
CA ASN A 108 31.08 -5.39 10.58
C ASN A 108 31.16 -6.00 9.19
N LEU A 109 30.12 -6.71 8.74
CA LEU A 109 30.03 -7.27 7.39
C LEU A 109 30.23 -6.18 6.32
N MET A 110 29.49 -5.06 6.43
CA MET A 110 29.60 -3.95 5.47
C MET A 110 30.99 -3.30 5.51
N HIS A 111 31.50 -2.99 6.69
CA HIS A 111 32.82 -2.40 6.83
C HIS A 111 33.92 -3.29 6.26
N SER A 112 33.91 -4.60 6.56
CA SER A 112 34.87 -5.55 6.02
C SER A 112 34.75 -5.64 4.49
N PHE A 113 33.54 -5.74 3.94
CA PHE A 113 33.34 -5.84 2.50
C PHE A 113 33.95 -4.65 1.73
N TYR A 114 33.64 -3.42 2.12
CA TYR A 114 34.16 -2.23 1.42
C TYR A 114 35.65 -1.97 1.72
N ARG A 115 36.16 -2.38 2.89
CA ARG A 115 37.59 -2.23 3.21
C ARG A 115 38.47 -3.25 2.47
N GLU A 116 37.97 -4.48 2.30
CA GLU A 116 38.71 -5.59 1.70
C GLU A 116 38.46 -5.72 0.19
N LEU A 117 37.69 -4.79 -0.39
CA LEU A 117 37.37 -4.79 -1.81
C LEU A 117 38.66 -4.60 -2.65
N PRO A 118 38.96 -5.50 -3.62
CA PRO A 118 40.13 -5.36 -4.49
C PRO A 118 40.20 -4.00 -5.20
N GLU A 119 41.42 -3.44 -5.33
CA GLU A 119 41.64 -2.14 -5.99
C GLU A 119 41.02 -2.06 -7.40
N ARG A 120 41.06 -3.17 -8.16
CA ARG A 120 40.44 -3.29 -9.49
C ARG A 120 38.91 -3.06 -9.47
N PHE A 121 38.22 -3.43 -8.40
CA PHE A 121 36.78 -3.18 -8.23
C PHE A 121 36.51 -1.76 -7.76
N ILE A 122 37.36 -1.20 -6.89
CA ILE A 122 37.27 0.20 -6.49
C ILE A 122 37.41 1.11 -7.71
N HIS A 123 38.40 0.84 -8.56
CA HIS A 123 38.61 1.56 -9.82
C HIS A 123 37.41 1.40 -10.77
N LEU A 124 36.84 0.19 -10.86
CA LEU A 124 35.62 -0.06 -11.64
C LEU A 124 34.45 0.83 -11.17
N ILE A 125 34.22 0.91 -9.86
CA ILE A 125 33.19 1.76 -9.24
C ILE A 125 33.44 3.25 -9.53
N GLN A 126 34.70 3.68 -9.53
CA GLN A 126 35.07 5.09 -9.74
C GLN A 126 34.91 5.55 -11.19
N ILE A 127 35.24 4.69 -12.16
CA ILE A 127 35.27 5.07 -13.58
C ILE A 127 33.94 4.81 -14.30
N VAL A 128 33.16 3.83 -13.84
CA VAL A 128 31.96 3.36 -14.56
C VAL A 128 30.68 3.74 -13.80
N PRO A 129 29.96 4.80 -14.20
CA PRO A 129 28.72 5.20 -13.57
C PRO A 129 27.65 4.10 -13.60
N GLU A 130 27.62 3.27 -14.64
CA GLU A 130 26.67 2.15 -14.77
C GLU A 130 26.84 1.10 -13.65
N ILE A 131 28.04 1.00 -13.05
CA ILE A 131 28.29 0.14 -11.89
C ILE A 131 27.70 0.72 -10.62
N ILE A 132 27.69 2.05 -10.46
CA ILE A 132 26.97 2.69 -9.36
C ILE A 132 25.46 2.49 -9.53
N GLU A 133 24.94 2.65 -10.75
CA GLU A 133 23.52 2.43 -11.06
C GLU A 133 23.05 1.01 -10.75
N ILE A 134 23.82 0.00 -11.14
CA ILE A 134 23.43 -1.39 -10.92
C ILE A 134 23.57 -1.80 -9.44
N MET A 135 24.58 -1.30 -8.70
CA MET A 135 24.69 -1.51 -7.25
C MET A 135 23.46 -0.97 -6.52
N TRP A 136 22.98 0.21 -6.90
CA TRP A 136 21.73 0.77 -6.37
C TRP A 136 20.51 -0.10 -6.69
N LYS A 137 20.43 -0.68 -7.91
CA LYS A 137 19.36 -1.64 -8.25
C LYS A 137 19.45 -2.92 -7.44
N TRP A 138 20.63 -3.45 -7.19
CA TRP A 138 20.81 -4.64 -6.36
C TRP A 138 20.46 -4.39 -4.89
N ASP A 139 20.75 -3.20 -4.35
CA ASP A 139 20.27 -2.79 -3.03
C ASP A 139 18.75 -2.75 -2.97
N CYS A 140 18.11 -2.17 -3.99
CA CYS A 140 16.65 -2.17 -4.12
C CYS A 140 16.10 -3.60 -4.05
N VAL A 141 16.68 -4.53 -4.83
CA VAL A 141 16.28 -5.94 -4.84
C VAL A 141 16.44 -6.59 -3.46
N LEU A 142 17.57 -6.36 -2.79
CA LEU A 142 17.82 -6.89 -1.46
C LEU A 142 16.81 -6.37 -0.43
N TYR A 143 16.58 -5.05 -0.41
CA TYR A 143 15.63 -4.44 0.50
C TYR A 143 14.18 -4.86 0.23
N ASP A 144 13.80 -5.07 -1.04
CA ASP A 144 12.46 -5.57 -1.39
C ASP A 144 12.32 -7.02 -0.92
N THR A 145 13.37 -7.83 -1.10
CA THR A 145 13.41 -9.22 -0.63
C THR A 145 13.30 -9.29 0.90
N ILE A 146 13.97 -8.40 1.64
CA ILE A 146 13.83 -8.31 3.10
C ILE A 146 12.38 -7.99 3.48
N ILE A 147 11.77 -7.01 2.85
CA ILE A 147 10.35 -6.69 3.10
C ILE A 147 9.46 -7.90 2.85
N SER A 148 9.55 -8.51 1.66
CA SER A 148 8.72 -9.65 1.30
C SER A 148 8.95 -10.87 2.19
N ARG A 149 10.18 -11.06 2.71
CA ARG A 149 10.50 -12.15 3.63
C ARG A 149 9.79 -12.03 4.98
N PHE A 150 9.79 -10.83 5.57
CA PHE A 150 9.28 -10.61 6.93
C PHE A 150 7.85 -10.08 6.98
N LEU A 151 7.37 -9.47 5.90
CA LEU A 151 6.04 -8.89 5.78
C LEU A 151 5.40 -9.32 4.43
N PRO A 152 5.27 -10.63 4.17
CA PRO A 152 4.72 -11.14 2.90
C PRO A 152 3.25 -10.75 2.70
N THR A 153 2.51 -10.68 3.80
CA THR A 153 1.10 -10.29 3.84
C THR A 153 0.85 -9.38 5.04
N ILE A 154 -0.23 -8.61 4.97
CA ILE A 154 -0.70 -7.84 6.12
C ILE A 154 -1.28 -8.81 7.14
N ASN A 155 -1.07 -8.54 8.43
CA ASN A 155 -1.38 -9.41 9.55
C ASN A 155 -0.48 -10.67 9.65
N HIS A 156 0.77 -10.56 9.19
CA HIS A 156 1.77 -11.62 9.33
C HIS A 156 2.34 -11.66 10.76
N PRO A 157 2.28 -12.80 11.48
CA PRO A 157 2.82 -12.91 12.83
C PRO A 157 4.35 -12.87 12.84
N LEU A 158 4.94 -12.08 13.74
CA LEU A 158 6.38 -11.98 13.92
C LEU A 158 6.75 -12.11 15.41
N ALA A 159 7.81 -12.86 15.71
CA ALA A 159 8.33 -12.96 17.08
C ALA A 159 8.86 -11.60 17.57
N GLN A 160 8.59 -11.26 18.84
CA GLN A 160 8.94 -9.95 19.40
C GLN A 160 10.45 -9.65 19.33
N GLU A 161 11.29 -10.67 19.49
CA GLU A 161 12.75 -10.53 19.37
C GLU A 161 13.15 -10.09 17.96
N MET A 162 12.64 -10.76 16.93
CA MET A 162 12.87 -10.42 15.53
C MET A 162 12.39 -9.00 15.21
N VAL A 163 11.22 -8.61 15.73
CA VAL A 163 10.66 -7.26 15.56
C VAL A 163 11.62 -6.20 16.12
N ASN A 164 12.18 -6.43 17.31
CA ASN A 164 13.12 -5.53 17.93
C ASN A 164 14.41 -5.42 17.10
N SER A 165 14.94 -6.54 16.62
CA SER A 165 16.11 -6.59 15.73
C SER A 165 15.89 -5.87 14.40
N LEU A 166 14.74 -6.05 13.76
CA LEU A 166 14.40 -5.38 12.51
C LEU A 166 14.21 -3.85 12.71
N ARG A 167 13.60 -3.43 13.82
CA ARG A 167 13.50 -2.01 14.19
C ARG A 167 14.88 -1.40 14.44
N TYR A 168 15.77 -2.13 15.10
CA TYR A 168 17.17 -1.71 15.27
C TYR A 168 17.86 -1.58 13.91
N PHE A 169 17.81 -2.62 13.07
CA PHE A 169 18.41 -2.62 11.74
C PHE A 169 17.95 -1.43 10.87
N THR A 170 16.64 -1.18 10.80
CA THR A 170 16.07 -0.06 10.02
C THR A 170 16.39 1.32 10.58
N ARG A 171 16.89 1.43 11.81
CA ARG A 171 17.41 2.69 12.36
C ARG A 171 18.86 2.92 11.96
N GLU A 172 19.66 1.86 11.96
CA GLU A 172 21.13 1.96 11.86
C GLU A 172 21.67 1.75 10.43
N ILE A 173 20.93 1.09 9.52
CA ILE A 173 21.45 0.72 8.18
C ILE A 173 21.97 1.92 7.38
N ARG A 174 21.34 3.08 7.52
CA ARG A 174 21.81 4.32 6.89
C ARG A 174 23.22 4.68 7.38
N ASP A 175 23.41 4.69 8.69
CA ASP A 175 24.69 5.07 9.30
C ASP A 175 25.77 4.03 8.95
N TYR A 176 25.41 2.75 8.84
CA TYR A 176 26.32 1.69 8.40
C TYR A 176 26.77 1.88 6.94
N VAL A 177 25.88 2.32 6.05
CA VAL A 177 26.22 2.67 4.66
C VAL A 177 27.19 3.85 4.64
N GLU A 178 26.85 4.95 5.32
CA GLU A 178 27.67 6.16 5.35
C GLU A 178 29.07 5.89 5.93
N SER A 179 29.15 5.14 7.03
CA SER A 179 30.43 4.83 7.68
C SER A 179 31.31 3.86 6.88
N SER A 180 30.72 2.95 6.10
CA SER A 180 31.47 1.97 5.33
C SER A 180 32.03 2.54 4.02
N LEU A 181 31.49 3.65 3.53
CA LEU A 181 31.81 4.23 2.22
C LEU A 181 32.56 5.57 2.28
N ILE A 182 33.16 5.92 3.42
CA ILE A 182 33.83 7.22 3.65
C ILE A 182 34.85 7.60 2.55
N HIS A 183 35.52 6.62 1.94
CA HIS A 183 36.54 6.82 0.91
C HIS A 183 36.07 6.52 -0.52
N TYR A 184 34.77 6.35 -0.73
CA TYR A 184 34.18 6.06 -2.05
C TYR A 184 33.59 7.31 -2.71
N PRO A 185 33.29 7.27 -4.03
CA PRO A 185 32.70 8.40 -4.73
C PRO A 185 31.40 8.90 -4.08
N THR A 186 31.27 10.21 -3.92
CA THR A 186 30.11 10.85 -3.26
C THR A 186 28.77 10.43 -3.89
N ASN A 187 28.72 10.25 -5.21
CA ASN A 187 27.52 9.80 -5.92
C ASN A 187 27.05 8.41 -5.44
N LEU A 188 27.99 7.47 -5.24
CA LEU A 188 27.68 6.14 -4.71
C LEU A 188 27.14 6.24 -3.28
N VAL A 189 27.82 7.02 -2.43
CA VAL A 189 27.40 7.23 -1.03
C VAL A 189 25.98 7.77 -0.97
N GLN A 190 25.68 8.81 -1.76
CA GLN A 190 24.35 9.42 -1.82
C GLN A 190 23.30 8.40 -2.26
N LYS A 191 23.50 7.73 -3.41
CA LYS A 191 22.52 6.75 -3.91
C LYS A 191 22.23 5.63 -2.93
N LYS A 192 23.28 5.06 -2.30
CA LYS A 192 23.12 3.98 -1.31
C LYS A 192 22.44 4.46 -0.02
N THR A 193 22.78 5.66 0.43
CA THR A 193 22.17 6.27 1.62
C THR A 193 20.69 6.56 1.40
N ASP A 194 20.34 7.08 0.21
CA ASP A 194 18.95 7.37 -0.15
C ASP A 194 18.09 6.12 -0.22
N VAL A 195 18.56 5.06 -0.90
CA VAL A 195 17.81 3.80 -0.95
C VAL A 195 17.68 3.16 0.45
N ALA A 196 18.72 3.21 1.29
CA ALA A 196 18.65 2.72 2.67
C ALA A 196 17.64 3.53 3.51
N ARG A 197 17.57 4.85 3.32
CA ARG A 197 16.60 5.73 3.98
C ARG A 197 15.17 5.40 3.55
N ILE A 198 14.94 5.24 2.24
CA ILE A 198 13.62 4.90 1.67
C ILE A 198 13.18 3.52 2.18
N PHE A 199 14.05 2.52 2.12
CA PHE A 199 13.81 1.19 2.69
C PHE A 199 13.41 1.29 4.17
N SER A 200 14.19 1.99 4.97
CA SER A 200 13.94 2.14 6.41
C SER A 200 12.60 2.78 6.72
N ALA A 201 12.18 3.78 5.94
CA ALA A 201 10.87 4.40 6.08
C ALA A 201 9.73 3.44 5.68
N LYS A 202 9.85 2.79 4.51
CA LYS A 202 8.87 1.82 4.00
C LYS A 202 8.68 0.65 4.95
N PHE A 203 9.78 0.04 5.41
CA PHE A 203 9.76 -1.11 6.32
C PHE A 203 9.07 -0.77 7.65
N ARG A 204 9.44 0.36 8.29
CA ARG A 204 8.84 0.80 9.56
C ARG A 204 7.34 1.03 9.44
N ARG A 205 6.91 1.59 8.31
CA ARG A 205 5.50 1.84 8.03
C ARG A 205 4.72 0.56 7.83
N GLN A 206 5.21 -0.36 7.01
CA GLN A 206 4.57 -1.66 6.80
C GLN A 206 4.54 -2.50 8.08
N LEU A 207 5.61 -2.44 8.88
CA LEU A 207 5.65 -3.09 10.19
C LEU A 207 4.59 -2.52 11.14
N SER A 208 4.40 -1.20 11.13
CA SER A 208 3.36 -0.53 11.95
C SER A 208 1.95 -0.92 11.50
N LEU A 209 1.68 -0.90 10.19
CA LEU A 209 0.43 -1.38 9.59
C LEU A 209 0.15 -2.84 9.98
N ASN A 210 1.17 -3.69 9.95
CA ASN A 210 1.04 -5.10 10.32
C ASN A 210 0.61 -5.29 11.78
N PHE A 211 1.16 -4.51 12.71
CA PHE A 211 0.73 -4.54 14.12
C PHE A 211 -0.65 -3.93 14.35
N ALA A 212 -1.00 -2.88 13.61
CA ALA A 212 -2.35 -2.34 13.63
C ALA A 212 -3.36 -3.41 13.16
N ALA A 213 -3.02 -4.14 12.10
CA ALA A 213 -3.84 -5.25 11.58
C ALA A 213 -4.01 -6.36 12.63
N GLN A 214 -2.94 -6.78 13.31
CA GLN A 214 -3.02 -7.77 14.40
C GLN A 214 -3.90 -7.28 15.56
N SER A 215 -3.79 -6.01 15.94
CA SER A 215 -4.59 -5.42 17.01
C SER A 215 -6.08 -5.39 16.65
N ALA A 216 -6.40 -5.00 15.41
CA ALA A 216 -7.76 -5.01 14.88
C ALA A 216 -8.30 -6.45 14.74
N ALA A 217 -7.50 -7.38 14.23
CA ALA A 217 -7.86 -8.79 14.09
C ALA A 217 -8.18 -9.41 15.47
N ASN A 218 -7.37 -9.10 16.49
CA ASN A 218 -7.66 -9.53 17.85
C ASN A 218 -9.04 -9.06 18.30
N ILE A 219 -9.40 -7.80 18.11
CA ILE A 219 -10.75 -7.30 18.47
C ILE A 219 -11.85 -8.05 17.74
N LEU A 220 -11.70 -8.21 16.42
CA LEU A 220 -12.70 -8.89 15.58
C LEU A 220 -12.86 -10.38 15.92
N ASN A 221 -11.82 -11.02 16.47
CA ASN A 221 -11.89 -12.41 16.95
C ASN A 221 -12.53 -12.55 18.34
N HIS A 222 -12.75 -11.45 19.08
CA HIS A 222 -13.40 -11.49 20.40
C HIS A 222 -14.90 -11.21 20.29
N GLN A 223 -15.71 -12.26 20.36
CA GLN A 223 -17.17 -12.18 20.16
C GLN A 223 -17.86 -11.13 21.05
N GLN A 224 -17.44 -11.00 22.32
CA GLN A 224 -18.03 -10.00 23.23
C GLN A 224 -17.80 -8.56 22.76
N LEU A 225 -16.61 -8.26 22.24
CA LEU A 225 -16.28 -6.94 21.71
C LEU A 225 -17.06 -6.67 20.42
N VAL A 226 -17.12 -7.66 19.51
CA VAL A 226 -17.89 -7.54 18.27
C VAL A 226 -19.38 -7.36 18.55
N ASN A 227 -19.96 -8.09 19.51
CA ASN A 227 -21.37 -7.92 19.87
C ASN A 227 -21.66 -6.51 20.39
N ALA A 228 -20.77 -5.93 21.20
CA ALA A 228 -20.89 -4.54 21.65
C ALA A 228 -20.79 -3.57 20.47
N MET A 229 -19.85 -3.80 19.54
CA MET A 229 -19.74 -2.98 18.32
C MET A 229 -20.99 -3.06 17.46
N CYS A 230 -21.57 -4.25 17.26
CA CYS A 230 -22.83 -4.42 16.53
C CYS A 230 -23.99 -3.69 17.21
N HIS A 231 -24.10 -3.81 18.53
CA HIS A 231 -25.15 -3.13 19.30
C HIS A 231 -25.06 -1.61 19.12
N ASP A 232 -23.87 -1.04 19.32
CA ASP A 232 -23.65 0.40 19.19
C ASP A 232 -23.86 0.86 17.74
N TRP A 233 -23.43 0.08 16.73
CA TRP A 233 -23.64 0.39 15.32
C TRP A 233 -25.12 0.36 14.91
N ASN A 234 -25.93 -0.51 15.52
CA ASN A 234 -27.37 -0.58 15.23
C ASN A 234 -28.16 0.62 15.78
N ASN A 235 -27.67 1.26 16.83
CA ASN A 235 -28.26 2.45 17.44
C ASN A 235 -27.66 3.76 16.89
N PHE A 236 -26.76 3.66 15.93
CA PHE A 236 -25.96 4.75 15.42
C PHE A 236 -26.77 5.71 14.53
N ASP A 237 -26.63 7.01 14.75
CA ASP A 237 -27.36 8.06 14.01
C ASP A 237 -26.68 8.36 12.66
N VAL A 238 -26.91 7.46 11.69
CA VAL A 238 -26.40 7.64 10.32
C VAL A 238 -26.94 8.92 9.69
N ASP A 239 -28.20 9.28 9.92
CA ASP A 239 -28.80 10.44 9.26
C ASP A 239 -28.18 11.74 9.79
N GLY A 240 -27.92 11.83 11.10
CA GLY A 240 -27.20 12.96 11.70
C GLY A 240 -25.77 13.14 11.19
N ILE A 241 -25.09 12.07 10.77
CA ILE A 241 -23.78 12.18 10.09
C ILE A 241 -23.94 12.70 8.67
N LEU A 242 -24.91 12.17 7.91
CA LEU A 242 -25.15 12.61 6.53
C LEU A 242 -25.55 14.09 6.46
N ASP A 243 -26.33 14.57 7.42
CA ASP A 243 -26.71 15.98 7.54
C ASP A 243 -25.49 16.88 7.83
N GLN A 244 -24.58 16.42 8.69
CA GLN A 244 -23.33 17.14 8.98
C GLN A 244 -22.38 17.21 7.78
N THR A 245 -22.40 16.20 6.92
CA THR A 245 -21.49 16.15 5.76
C THR A 245 -22.03 16.81 4.51
N LEU A 246 -23.35 17.02 4.40
CA LEU A 246 -24.03 17.47 3.18
C LEU A 246 -23.44 18.73 2.52
N TRP A 247 -22.98 19.68 3.33
CA TRP A 247 -22.44 20.97 2.89
C TRP A 247 -20.91 21.00 2.81
N VAL A 248 -20.24 19.97 3.34
CA VAL A 248 -18.78 19.87 3.44
C VAL A 248 -18.21 18.91 2.39
N CYS A 249 -18.86 17.76 2.21
CA CYS A 249 -18.38 16.69 1.35
C CYS A 249 -19.30 16.51 0.14
N ASP A 250 -18.73 16.69 -1.05
CA ASP A 250 -19.40 16.32 -2.30
C ASP A 250 -19.35 14.80 -2.51
N CYS A 251 -20.13 14.07 -1.70
CA CYS A 251 -20.31 12.63 -1.76
C CYS A 251 -21.78 12.32 -2.05
N ASN A 252 -22.05 11.25 -2.81
CA ASN A 252 -23.43 10.80 -3.00
C ASN A 252 -23.98 10.24 -1.69
N THR A 253 -24.95 10.94 -1.10
CA THR A 253 -25.57 10.61 0.19
C THR A 253 -26.15 9.19 0.22
N GLN A 254 -26.79 8.73 -0.86
CA GLN A 254 -27.36 7.37 -0.92
C GLN A 254 -26.27 6.30 -0.89
N GLN A 255 -25.12 6.56 -1.52
CA GLN A 255 -23.98 5.63 -1.50
C GLN A 255 -23.35 5.57 -0.11
N ILE A 256 -23.16 6.71 0.55
CA ILE A 256 -22.62 6.74 1.92
C ILE A 256 -23.60 6.10 2.90
N GLN A 257 -24.91 6.36 2.75
CA GLN A 257 -25.95 5.73 3.55
C GLN A 257 -25.92 4.20 3.38
N HIS A 258 -25.76 3.70 2.15
CA HIS A 258 -25.62 2.27 1.87
C HIS A 258 -24.36 1.69 2.53
N ILE A 259 -23.22 2.37 2.43
CA ILE A 259 -21.98 1.95 3.10
C ILE A 259 -22.20 1.81 4.62
N LEU A 260 -22.74 2.84 5.27
CA LEU A 260 -22.90 2.87 6.73
C LEU A 260 -23.98 1.89 7.22
N ARG A 261 -25.15 1.85 6.56
CA ARG A 261 -26.30 1.04 7.00
C ARG A 261 -26.23 -0.42 6.54
N THR A 262 -25.54 -0.71 5.44
CA THR A 262 -25.54 -2.04 4.84
C THR A 262 -24.15 -2.67 4.87
N GLU A 263 -23.14 -2.04 4.27
CA GLU A 263 -21.83 -2.67 4.09
C GLU A 263 -21.10 -2.87 5.43
N VAL A 264 -21.00 -1.82 6.25
CA VAL A 264 -20.38 -1.91 7.58
C VAL A 264 -21.18 -2.84 8.51
N TYR A 265 -22.51 -2.77 8.45
CA TYR A 265 -23.37 -3.69 9.20
C TYR A 265 -23.08 -5.16 8.85
N GLN A 266 -22.93 -5.48 7.56
CA GLN A 266 -22.61 -6.84 7.12
C GLN A 266 -21.21 -7.28 7.54
N LEU A 267 -20.23 -6.38 7.52
CA LEU A 267 -18.86 -6.67 8.00
C LEU A 267 -18.83 -7.00 9.48
N LEU A 268 -19.62 -6.31 10.30
CA LEU A 268 -19.71 -6.58 11.73
C LEU A 268 -20.50 -7.85 12.05
N ASN A 269 -21.65 -8.06 11.40
CA ASN A 269 -22.58 -9.14 11.78
C ASN A 269 -22.29 -10.48 11.09
N ASN A 270 -21.92 -10.47 9.80
CA ASN A 270 -21.83 -11.70 9.00
C ASN A 270 -20.38 -12.11 8.74
N LYS A 271 -19.45 -11.15 8.77
CA LYS A 271 -18.08 -11.31 8.30
C LYS A 271 -17.02 -10.61 9.19
N PRO A 272 -17.03 -10.74 10.53
CA PRO A 272 -16.12 -10.01 11.42
C PRO A 272 -14.71 -10.62 11.43
N ASN A 273 -14.05 -10.62 10.27
CA ASN A 273 -12.66 -11.03 10.13
C ASN A 273 -11.91 -9.92 9.37
N ILE A 274 -10.67 -9.67 9.77
CA ILE A 274 -9.81 -8.62 9.22
C ILE A 274 -9.66 -8.73 7.69
N GLU A 275 -9.63 -9.95 7.15
CA GLU A 275 -9.54 -10.21 5.71
C GLU A 275 -10.74 -9.64 4.93
N ASN A 276 -11.96 -9.74 5.49
CA ASN A 276 -13.15 -9.20 4.86
C ASN A 276 -13.16 -7.67 4.88
N TRP A 277 -12.66 -7.06 5.97
CA TRP A 277 -12.47 -5.61 6.05
C TRP A 277 -11.43 -5.13 5.04
N MET A 278 -10.31 -5.85 4.90
CA MET A 278 -9.28 -5.54 3.91
C MET A 278 -9.81 -5.65 2.48
N PHE A 279 -10.56 -6.73 2.19
CA PHE A 279 -11.18 -6.91 0.89
C PHE A 279 -12.16 -5.76 0.56
N TRP A 280 -13.04 -5.43 1.50
CA TRP A 280 -13.99 -4.33 1.36
C TRP A 280 -13.30 -2.97 1.14
N LEU A 281 -12.23 -2.67 1.87
CA LEU A 281 -11.45 -1.45 1.64
C LEU A 281 -10.84 -1.42 0.22
N GLY A 282 -10.38 -2.57 -0.27
CA GLY A 282 -9.95 -2.71 -1.66
C GLY A 282 -11.04 -2.37 -2.68
N THR A 283 -12.28 -2.83 -2.46
CA THR A 283 -13.41 -2.53 -3.37
C THR A 283 -13.82 -1.05 -3.32
N LEU A 284 -13.69 -0.37 -2.17
CA LEU A 284 -13.91 1.08 -2.09
C LEU A 284 -12.88 1.84 -2.92
N ILE A 285 -11.60 1.49 -2.80
CA ILE A 285 -10.53 2.11 -3.58
C ILE A 285 -10.77 1.88 -5.07
N GLU A 286 -11.12 0.66 -5.47
CA GLU A 286 -11.48 0.35 -6.86
C GLU A 286 -12.66 1.19 -7.35
N LYS A 287 -13.76 1.23 -6.61
CA LYS A 287 -14.97 1.96 -6.98
C LYS A 287 -14.73 3.47 -7.13
N TYR A 288 -13.99 4.08 -6.20
CA TYR A 288 -13.86 5.53 -6.12
C TYR A 288 -12.58 6.10 -6.73
N LEU A 289 -11.53 5.30 -6.92
CA LEU A 289 -10.26 5.76 -7.51
C LEU A 289 -9.95 5.11 -8.87
N LYS A 290 -10.32 3.84 -9.13
CA LYS A 290 -9.96 3.22 -10.42
C LYS A 290 -10.69 3.80 -11.63
N SER A 291 -11.88 4.34 -11.43
CA SER A 291 -12.61 5.10 -12.47
C SER A 291 -11.86 6.35 -12.95
N TYR A 292 -10.86 6.80 -12.19
CA TYR A 292 -9.98 7.93 -12.53
C TYR A 292 -8.56 7.48 -12.89
N THR A 293 -8.26 6.18 -12.79
CA THR A 293 -7.00 5.65 -13.31
C THR A 293 -7.02 5.88 -14.82
N PRO A 294 -5.95 6.44 -15.42
CA PRO A 294 -5.87 6.69 -16.85
C PRO A 294 -5.78 5.37 -17.65
N VAL A 295 -6.92 4.67 -17.73
CA VAL A 295 -7.10 3.36 -18.38
C VAL A 295 -7.86 3.51 -19.71
N SER A 296 -8.25 4.73 -20.09
CA SER A 296 -8.91 4.96 -21.38
C SER A 296 -8.64 6.36 -21.92
N ILE A 297 -7.40 6.66 -22.35
CA ILE A 297 -7.18 7.71 -23.36
C ILE A 297 -6.03 7.27 -24.29
N THR A 298 -6.36 7.39 -25.57
CA THR A 298 -5.62 7.25 -26.81
C THR A 298 -4.13 7.64 -26.74
N ILE A 299 -3.33 6.78 -27.36
CA ILE A 299 -1.90 6.71 -27.75
C ILE A 299 -1.06 8.01 -27.81
N TYR A 300 -1.60 9.22 -27.70
CA TYR A 300 -0.83 10.46 -27.78
C TYR A 300 -1.19 11.39 -26.61
N GLN A 301 -0.21 11.61 -25.73
CA GLN A 301 -0.16 12.62 -24.65
C GLN A 301 -0.94 12.31 -23.36
N THR A 302 -0.37 11.48 -22.49
CA THR A 302 -0.62 11.58 -21.04
C THR A 302 0.13 12.81 -20.51
N SER A 303 -0.58 13.89 -20.22
CA SER A 303 0.04 15.13 -19.73
C SER A 303 0.33 15.06 -18.22
N ILE A 304 1.36 15.78 -17.73
CA ILE A 304 1.65 15.98 -16.29
C ILE A 304 0.38 16.36 -15.50
N ASN A 305 -0.56 17.05 -16.15
CA ASN A 305 -1.81 17.47 -15.55
C ASN A 305 -2.70 16.29 -15.13
N GLU A 306 -2.69 15.17 -15.85
CA GLU A 306 -3.52 13.99 -15.53
C GLU A 306 -3.02 13.24 -14.29
N ALA A 307 -1.70 13.10 -14.15
CA ALA A 307 -1.07 12.53 -12.95
C ALA A 307 -1.39 13.39 -11.72
N ASN A 308 -1.33 14.71 -11.87
CA ASN A 308 -1.69 15.66 -10.82
C ASN A 308 -3.18 15.60 -10.46
N ILE A 309 -4.07 15.41 -11.45
CA ILE A 309 -5.51 15.22 -11.21
C ILE A 309 -5.74 13.92 -10.42
N TYR A 310 -5.12 12.80 -10.83
CA TYR A 310 -5.23 11.53 -10.12
C TYR A 310 -4.76 11.66 -8.66
N LEU A 311 -3.58 12.24 -8.46
CA LEU A 311 -3.03 12.51 -7.12
C LEU A 311 -3.98 13.39 -6.29
N SER A 312 -4.58 14.41 -6.90
CA SER A 312 -5.58 15.25 -6.24
C SER A 312 -6.82 14.44 -5.84
N LYS A 313 -7.27 13.48 -6.65
CA LYS A 313 -8.40 12.60 -6.32
C LYS A 313 -8.05 11.64 -5.18
N CYS A 314 -6.86 11.06 -5.16
CA CYS A 314 -6.35 10.26 -4.04
C CYS A 314 -6.35 11.06 -2.73
N LYS A 315 -5.80 12.29 -2.75
CA LYS A 315 -5.79 13.18 -1.59
C LYS A 315 -7.21 13.51 -1.10
N GLN A 316 -8.14 13.81 -2.02
CA GLN A 316 -9.54 14.08 -1.69
C GLN A 316 -10.24 12.86 -1.10
N PHE A 317 -9.96 11.65 -1.61
CA PHE A 317 -10.49 10.42 -1.04
C PHE A 317 -10.04 10.22 0.40
N LEU A 318 -8.74 10.40 0.69
CA LEU A 318 -8.19 10.28 2.04
C LEU A 318 -8.79 11.30 3.01
N LEU A 319 -8.99 12.55 2.56
CA LEU A 319 -9.62 13.59 3.37
C LEU A 319 -11.08 13.25 3.69
N LYS A 320 -11.85 12.82 2.69
CA LYS A 320 -13.25 12.41 2.87
C LYS A 320 -13.35 11.20 3.80
N TRP A 321 -12.51 10.18 3.59
CA TRP A 321 -12.41 9.02 4.48
C TRP A 321 -12.20 9.46 5.94
N ASN A 322 -11.15 10.24 6.20
CA ASN A 322 -10.82 10.72 7.54
C ASN A 322 -11.94 11.57 8.16
N PHE A 323 -12.63 12.38 7.35
CA PHE A 323 -13.74 13.19 7.83
C PHE A 323 -14.92 12.33 8.28
N TYR A 324 -15.35 11.36 7.46
CA TYR A 324 -16.43 10.45 7.82
C TYR A 324 -16.08 9.58 9.03
N THR A 325 -14.88 8.98 9.07
CA THR A 325 -14.46 8.15 10.20
C THR A 325 -14.29 8.97 11.48
N ALA A 326 -13.89 10.23 11.40
CA ALA A 326 -13.85 11.13 12.55
C ALA A 326 -15.24 11.44 13.10
N LEU A 327 -16.24 11.66 12.25
CA LEU A 327 -17.62 11.86 12.69
C LEU A 327 -18.19 10.61 13.35
N VAL A 328 -17.89 9.43 12.81
CA VAL A 328 -18.27 8.15 13.43
C VAL A 328 -17.68 8.02 14.83
N MET A 329 -16.38 8.26 14.99
CA MET A 329 -15.75 8.19 16.31
C MET A 329 -16.28 9.27 17.26
N LYS A 330 -16.59 10.47 16.76
CA LYS A 330 -17.17 11.55 17.56
C LYS A 330 -18.53 11.16 18.11
N ASP A 331 -19.40 10.59 17.27
CA ASP A 331 -20.74 10.17 17.70
C ASP A 331 -20.67 9.08 18.77
N LEU A 332 -19.85 8.03 18.56
CA LEU A 332 -19.60 6.98 19.56
C LEU A 332 -19.07 7.54 20.89
N ALA A 333 -18.20 8.57 20.85
CA ALA A 333 -17.70 9.22 22.05
C ALA A 333 -18.81 9.99 22.80
N VAL A 334 -19.65 10.73 22.07
CA VAL A 334 -20.76 11.51 22.66
C VAL A 334 -21.80 10.59 23.31
N GLN A 335 -22.05 9.43 22.70
CA GLN A 335 -22.95 8.41 23.25
C GLN A 335 -22.33 7.61 24.41
N ASN A 336 -21.05 7.83 24.71
CA ASN A 336 -20.27 7.06 25.69
C ASN A 336 -20.36 5.55 25.42
N SER A 337 -20.24 5.18 24.14
CA SER A 337 -20.42 3.81 23.66
C SER A 337 -19.37 2.85 24.26
N PRO A 338 -19.78 1.70 24.82
CA PRO A 338 -18.84 0.72 25.39
C PRO A 338 -17.86 0.16 24.35
N SER A 339 -18.25 0.15 23.07
CA SER A 339 -17.39 -0.32 21.97
C SER A 339 -16.42 0.74 21.41
N PHE A 340 -16.38 1.95 21.99
CA PHE A 340 -15.53 3.05 21.48
C PHE A 340 -14.07 2.65 21.29
N SER A 341 -13.47 1.97 22.28
CA SER A 341 -12.07 1.52 22.19
C SER A 341 -11.84 0.48 21.09
N SER A 342 -12.83 -0.38 20.85
CA SER A 342 -12.79 -1.40 19.80
C SER A 342 -12.85 -0.75 18.41
N PHE A 343 -13.78 0.18 18.21
CA PHE A 343 -13.87 0.96 16.98
C PHE A 343 -12.64 1.84 16.76
N HIS A 344 -12.07 2.43 17.82
CA HIS A 344 -10.87 3.24 17.72
C HIS A 344 -9.69 2.43 17.20
N THR A 345 -9.45 1.26 17.78
CA THR A 345 -8.35 0.38 17.36
C THR A 345 -8.56 -0.15 15.94
N LEU A 346 -9.81 -0.52 15.58
CA LEU A 346 -10.14 -0.90 14.20
C LEU A 346 -9.86 0.27 13.25
N ARG A 347 -10.29 1.48 13.59
CA ARG A 347 -10.07 2.68 12.78
C ARG A 347 -8.58 2.95 12.54
N LEU A 348 -7.73 2.84 13.56
CA LEU A 348 -6.28 3.04 13.38
C LEU A 348 -5.71 2.14 12.28
N PHE A 349 -6.13 0.87 12.25
CA PHE A 349 -5.79 -0.05 11.17
C PHE A 349 -6.39 0.37 9.82
N LEU A 350 -7.68 0.70 9.76
CA LEU A 350 -8.35 1.05 8.50
C LEU A 350 -7.73 2.32 7.87
N ASP A 351 -7.39 3.32 8.69
CA ASP A 351 -6.74 4.56 8.27
C ASP A 351 -5.34 4.26 7.65
N ASP A 352 -4.52 3.44 8.32
CA ASP A 352 -3.20 3.03 7.80
C ASP A 352 -3.31 2.17 6.53
N TYR A 353 -4.29 1.26 6.48
CA TYR A 353 -4.44 0.34 5.34
C TYR A 353 -4.98 1.03 4.10
N ILE A 354 -5.93 1.95 4.22
CA ILE A 354 -6.37 2.78 3.09
C ILE A 354 -5.21 3.60 2.55
N LEU A 355 -4.41 4.20 3.43
CA LEU A 355 -3.28 5.01 3.00
C LEU A 355 -2.25 4.14 2.26
N TYR A 356 -1.99 2.92 2.74
CA TYR A 356 -1.19 1.91 2.03
C TYR A 356 -1.75 1.60 0.63
N LEU A 357 -3.06 1.30 0.51
CA LEU A 357 -3.69 1.01 -0.78
C LEU A 357 -3.60 2.20 -1.76
N VAL A 358 -3.80 3.42 -1.27
CA VAL A 358 -3.69 4.63 -2.09
C VAL A 358 -2.26 4.82 -2.59
N GLU A 359 -1.25 4.63 -1.75
CA GLU A 359 0.16 4.71 -2.14
C GLU A 359 0.54 3.65 -3.17
N GLU A 360 0.04 2.42 -3.01
CA GLU A 360 0.27 1.34 -3.96
C GLU A 360 -0.32 1.69 -5.34
N ASN A 361 -1.55 2.21 -5.37
CA ASN A 361 -2.17 2.65 -6.62
C ASN A 361 -1.42 3.83 -7.27
N ILE A 362 -1.00 4.83 -6.50
CA ILE A 362 -0.18 5.95 -7.02
C ILE A 362 1.13 5.41 -7.63
N SER A 363 1.79 4.48 -6.93
CA SER A 363 3.04 3.87 -7.38
C SER A 363 2.83 3.10 -8.69
N GLN A 364 1.76 2.31 -8.80
CA GLN A 364 1.40 1.59 -10.02
C GLN A 364 1.08 2.55 -11.18
N VAL A 365 0.35 3.63 -10.94
CA VAL A 365 0.05 4.63 -11.97
C VAL A 365 1.33 5.32 -12.46
N ASN A 366 2.20 5.74 -11.54
CA ASN A 366 3.49 6.35 -11.87
C ASN A 366 4.38 5.38 -12.67
N TYR A 367 4.40 4.10 -12.28
CA TYR A 367 5.12 3.06 -13.01
C TYR A 367 4.62 2.90 -14.45
N ASN A 368 3.31 2.77 -14.63
CA ASN A 368 2.69 2.65 -15.95
C ASN A 368 2.95 3.89 -16.82
N MET A 369 2.99 5.09 -16.22
CA MET A 369 3.33 6.33 -16.93
C MET A 369 4.79 6.34 -17.40
N MET A 370 5.74 5.93 -16.57
CA MET A 370 7.16 5.86 -16.93
C MET A 370 7.44 4.83 -18.02
N GLN A 371 6.80 3.65 -17.97
CA GLN A 371 6.92 2.65 -19.03
C GLN A 371 6.42 3.17 -20.38
N ARG A 372 5.37 4.00 -20.40
CA ARG A 372 4.81 4.58 -21.63
C ARG A 372 5.69 5.68 -22.24
N GLN A 373 6.59 6.31 -21.46
CA GLN A 373 7.52 7.34 -21.96
C GLN A 373 8.80 6.76 -22.58
N HIS A 374 9.12 5.48 -22.32
CA HIS A 374 10.21 4.76 -22.97
C HIS A 374 9.67 3.65 -23.89
N PRO A 375 9.12 3.97 -25.08
CA PRO A 375 8.92 2.95 -26.09
C PRO A 375 10.31 2.48 -26.56
N ILE A 376 10.58 1.20 -26.29
CA ILE A 376 11.72 0.45 -26.77
C ILE A 376 11.89 0.70 -28.28
N HIS A 377 12.96 1.39 -28.66
CA HIS A 377 13.52 1.27 -30.00
C HIS A 377 14.33 -0.04 -30.03
N ASN A 378 13.65 -1.18 -30.16
CA ASN A 378 14.24 -2.43 -30.63
C ASN A 378 13.25 -3.07 -31.60
N GLY A 379 13.51 -2.87 -32.89
CA GLY A 379 13.18 -3.88 -33.87
C GLY A 379 14.18 -5.03 -33.73
N GLY A 380 13.68 -6.26 -33.63
CA GLY A 380 14.47 -7.48 -33.82
C GLY A 380 14.53 -8.43 -32.63
N GLY A 381 13.57 -9.37 -32.59
CA GLY A 381 13.71 -10.79 -32.22
C GLY A 381 14.47 -11.18 -30.94
N GLY A 382 13.74 -11.76 -29.99
CA GLY A 382 14.31 -12.59 -28.92
C GLY A 382 13.42 -12.62 -27.69
N GLU A 383 12.56 -13.63 -27.57
CA GLU A 383 11.78 -13.90 -26.36
C GLU A 383 12.72 -14.20 -25.19
N ALA A 384 12.76 -13.31 -24.20
CA ALA A 384 13.26 -13.60 -22.87
C ALA A 384 12.16 -13.21 -21.86
N SER A 385 11.54 -14.23 -21.29
CA SER A 385 10.51 -14.16 -20.25
C SER A 385 11.10 -13.61 -18.95
N THR A 386 10.99 -12.29 -18.74
CA THR A 386 11.21 -11.68 -17.42
C THR A 386 9.91 -11.69 -16.64
N SER A 387 9.74 -12.67 -15.76
CA SER A 387 8.78 -12.65 -14.67
C SER A 387 9.18 -11.55 -13.67
N SER A 388 8.62 -10.35 -13.81
CA SER A 388 8.75 -9.29 -12.81
C SER A 388 7.54 -9.31 -11.88
N SER A 389 7.82 -9.36 -10.59
CA SER A 389 6.87 -9.40 -9.48
C SER A 389 6.01 -8.13 -9.44
N ASN A 390 4.70 -8.31 -9.24
CA ASN A 390 3.67 -7.26 -9.21
C ASN A 390 3.72 -6.31 -7.99
N SER A 391 4.80 -6.27 -7.23
CA SER A 391 4.97 -5.32 -6.12
C SER A 391 5.81 -4.14 -6.59
N ALA A 392 5.26 -2.92 -6.54
CA ALA A 392 5.94 -1.68 -6.93
C ALA A 392 7.36 -1.63 -6.34
N SER A 393 8.36 -1.82 -7.22
CA SER A 393 9.78 -1.89 -6.87
C SER A 393 10.32 -0.54 -6.41
N PHE A 394 11.35 -0.55 -5.54
CA PHE A 394 12.03 0.64 -5.02
C PHE A 394 12.56 1.65 -6.07
N SER A 395 12.67 1.24 -7.33
CA SER A 395 13.22 2.06 -8.41
C SER A 395 12.40 3.32 -8.73
N HIS A 396 11.18 3.47 -8.19
CA HIS A 396 10.26 4.56 -8.53
C HIS A 396 10.21 5.73 -7.54
N LEU A 397 10.85 5.61 -6.37
CA LEU A 397 10.81 6.64 -5.32
C LEU A 397 12.00 7.61 -5.33
N SER A 398 13.00 7.39 -6.19
CA SER A 398 14.21 8.23 -6.24
C SER A 398 14.14 9.43 -7.20
N ASN A 399 13.02 9.64 -7.90
CA ASN A 399 12.86 10.73 -8.90
C ASN A 399 11.85 11.82 -8.49
N GLN A 400 11.56 11.98 -7.20
CA GLN A 400 10.73 13.08 -6.71
C GLN A 400 11.50 13.91 -5.69
N ASP A 401 12.24 14.89 -6.20
CA ASP A 401 12.51 16.16 -5.51
C ASP A 401 11.52 17.22 -6.03
#